data_AF-A0A3G7U4P9-F1
#
_entry.id   AF-A0A3G7U4P9-F1
#
_cell.length_a   1.000
_cell.length_b   1.000
_cell.length_c   1.000
_cell.angle_alpha   90.00
_cell.angle_beta   90.00
_cell.angle_gamma   90.00
#
_symmetry.space_group_name_H-M   'P 1'
#
loop_
_entity.id
_entity.type
_entity.pdbx_description
1 polymer ?
#
loop_
_entity_poly.entity_id
_entity_poly.type
_entity_poly.pdbx_seq_one_letter_code
_entity_poly.pdbx_strand_id
1 'polypeptide(L)' 'MSPLNCECHRCIAERKLGQQVGFMWLPLSSTKMILCPVCGCKRCPRASDHDLACTNSNAPGQAGSVYQ' A
#
# COMPACT_ATOMS: atom_id res chain seq x y z
N MET A 1 0.59 -11.00 -7.41
CA MET A 1 -0.38 -10.89 -6.30
C MET A 1 -1.73 -11.30 -6.85
N SER A 2 -2.43 -12.26 -6.26
CA SER A 2 -3.84 -12.48 -6.63
C SER A 2 -4.64 -11.21 -6.26
N PRO A 3 -5.65 -10.82 -7.05
CA PRO A 3 -6.46 -9.63 -6.74
C PRO A 3 -7.04 -9.70 -5.33
N LEU A 4 -7.41 -10.90 -4.87
CA LEU A 4 -8.05 -11.13 -3.57
C LEU A 4 -7.12 -10.88 -2.36
N ASN A 5 -5.81 -11.05 -2.52
CA ASN A 5 -4.84 -10.94 -1.40
C ASN A 5 -3.97 -9.68 -1.48
N CYS A 6 -4.40 -8.66 -2.23
CA CYS A 6 -3.65 -7.40 -2.34
C CYS A 6 -3.85 -6.51 -1.12
N GLU A 7 -2.73 -5.99 -0.60
CA GLU A 7 -2.68 -5.05 0.54
C GLU A 7 -2.02 -3.73 0.14
N CYS A 8 -2.10 -3.31 -1.13
CA CYS A 8 -1.71 -1.94 -1.49
C CYS A 8 -2.59 -0.91 -0.77
N HIS A 9 -2.15 0.35 -0.71
CA HIS A 9 -2.92 1.39 -0.01
C HIS A 9 -4.37 1.50 -0.50
N ARG A 10 -4.59 1.43 -1.82
CA ARG A 10 -5.93 1.42 -2.42
C ARG A 10 -6.79 0.25 -1.92
N CYS A 11 -6.27 -0.98 -1.95
CA CYS A 11 -7.01 -2.15 -1.48
C CYS A 11 -7.28 -2.12 0.03
N ILE A 12 -6.34 -1.59 0.84
CA ILE A 12 -6.55 -1.38 2.27
C ILE A 12 -7.75 -0.45 2.51
N ALA A 13 -7.81 0.65 1.77
CA ALA A 13 -8.92 1.61 1.89
C ALA A 13 -10.25 1.02 1.38
N GLU A 14 -10.28 0.50 0.15
CA GLU A 14 -11.51 0.01 -0.49
C GLU A 14 -12.12 -1.20 0.24
N ARG A 15 -11.27 -2.10 0.74
CA ARG A 15 -11.71 -3.34 1.41
C ARG A 15 -11.74 -3.21 2.93
N LYS A 16 -11.42 -2.02 3.46
CA LYS A 16 -11.31 -1.73 4.90
C LYS A 16 -10.45 -2.78 5.60
N LEU A 17 -9.27 -3.08 5.05
CA LEU A 17 -8.34 -4.01 5.69
C LEU A 17 -7.71 -3.33 6.91
N GLY A 18 -7.73 -4.00 8.05
CA GLY A 18 -7.23 -3.43 9.30
C GLY A 18 -7.49 -4.37 10.48
N GLN A 19 -7.36 -3.83 11.68
CA GLN A 19 -7.67 -4.55 12.90
C GLN A 19 -8.25 -3.63 13.97
N GLN A 20 -9.12 -4.20 14.80
CA GLN A 20 -9.69 -3.53 15.96
C GLN A 20 -8.63 -3.55 17.06
N VAL A 21 -8.17 -2.37 17.47
CA VAL A 21 -7.21 -2.19 18.56
C VAL A 21 -7.92 -1.49 19.71
N GLY A 22 -8.42 -2.29 20.66
CA GLY A 22 -9.29 -1.81 21.73
C GLY A 22 -10.60 -1.26 21.17
N PHE A 23 -10.89 0.01 21.44
CA PHE A 23 -12.09 0.69 20.94
C PHE A 23 -11.91 1.34 19.56
N MET A 24 -10.70 1.36 19.01
CA MET A 24 -10.38 2.03 17.74
C MET A 24 -10.18 1.01 16.61
N TRP A 25 -10.69 1.33 15.42
CA TRP A 25 -10.35 0.63 14.20
C TRP A 25 -9.11 1.25 13.56
N LEU A 26 -8.07 0.45 13.31
CA LEU A 26 -6.86 0.90 12.63
C LEU A 26 -6.72 0.24 11.25
N PRO A 27 -6.56 1.02 10.16
CA PRO A 27 -6.28 0.45 8.86
C PRO A 27 -4.91 -0.21 8.85
N LEU A 28 -4.74 -1.23 8.01
CA LEU A 28 -3.51 -2.02 7.95
C LEU A 28 -2.27 -1.17 7.65
N SER A 29 -2.43 -0.09 6.86
CA SER A 29 -1.36 0.87 6.55
C SER A 29 -0.88 1.69 7.75
N SER A 30 -1.65 1.74 8.84
CA SER A 30 -1.24 2.37 10.10
C SER A 30 -0.50 1.40 11.03
N THR A 31 -0.58 0.09 10.77
CA THR A 31 0.00 -0.94 11.65
C THR A 31 1.18 -1.68 11.02
N LYS A 32 1.40 -1.56 9.71
CA LYS A 32 2.57 -2.13 9.03
C LYS A 32 3.01 -1.30 7.82
N MET A 33 4.27 -1.48 7.41
CA MET A 33 4.77 -0.90 6.16
C MET A 33 4.14 -1.60 4.95
N ILE A 34 3.59 -0.81 4.04
CA ILE A 34 3.06 -1.28 2.77
C ILE A 34 4.17 -1.17 1.73
N LEU A 35 4.62 -2.31 1.22
CA LEU A 35 5.73 -2.39 0.27
C LEU A 35 5.22 -2.90 -1.07
N CYS A 36 5.84 -2.42 -2.15
CA CYS A 36 5.60 -2.98 -3.47
C CYS A 36 5.98 -4.47 -3.48
N PRO A 37 5.09 -5.39 -3.89
CA PRO A 37 5.40 -6.82 -3.91
C PRO A 37 6.42 -7.21 -4.97
N VAL A 38 6.80 -6.28 -5.85
CA VAL A 38 7.79 -6.50 -6.92
C VAL A 38 9.18 -6.03 -6.50
N CYS A 39 9.31 -4.81 -5.96
CA CYS A 39 10.61 -4.20 -5.65
C CYS A 39 10.88 -3.93 -4.16
N GLY A 40 9.90 -4.17 -3.27
CA GLY A 40 10.05 -3.92 -1.84
C GLY A 40 10.11 -2.45 -1.43
N CYS A 41 9.98 -1.49 -2.36
CA CYS A 41 10.04 -0.07 -2.04
C CYS A 41 8.67 0.46 -1.59
N LYS A 42 8.65 1.22 -0.48
CA LYS A 42 7.43 1.81 0.09
C LYS A 42 6.90 3.01 -0.72
N ARG A 43 7.79 3.75 -1.39
CA ARG A 43 7.40 4.92 -2.20
C ARG A 43 7.09 4.60 -3.66
N CYS A 44 7.16 3.32 -4.04
CA CYS A 44 6.81 2.89 -5.38
C CYS A 44 5.30 3.08 -5.62
N PRO A 45 4.85 3.63 -6.77
CA PRO A 45 3.43 3.80 -7.09
C PRO A 45 2.65 2.48 -7.00
N ARG A 46 3.28 1.36 -7.36
CA ARG A 46 2.68 0.02 -7.23
C ARG A 46 2.35 -0.41 -5.79
N ALA A 47 3.04 0.15 -4.79
CA ALA A 47 2.69 -0.06 -3.38
C ALA A 47 1.42 0.71 -2.99
N SER A 48 1.13 1.80 -3.70
CA SER A 48 -0.03 2.66 -3.48
C SER A 48 -1.26 2.08 -4.18
N ASP A 49 -1.09 1.67 -5.43
CA ASP A 49 -2.11 0.99 -6.24
C ASP A 49 -1.45 -0.12 -7.07
N HIS A 50 -1.95 -1.35 -6.96
CA HIS A 50 -1.35 -2.51 -7.62
C HIS A 50 -1.54 -2.50 -9.15
N ASP A 51 -2.44 -1.66 -9.66
CA ASP A 51 -2.63 -1.41 -11.09
C ASP A 51 -1.53 -0.52 -11.68
N LEU A 52 -0.82 0.24 -10.84
CA LEU A 52 0.27 1.11 -11.29
C LEU A 52 1.56 0.31 -11.57
N ALA A 53 2.34 0.85 -12.50
CA ALA A 53 3.63 0.29 -12.86
C ALA A 53 4.61 0.32 -11.68
N CYS A 54 5.42 -0.73 -11.56
CA CYS A 54 6.57 -0.71 -10.66
C CYS A 54 7.66 0.17 -11.26
N THR A 55 8.16 1.11 -10.47
CA THR A 55 9.26 2.03 -10.85
C THR A 55 10.63 1.57 -10.35
N ASN A 56 10.67 0.50 -9.54
CA ASN A 56 11.88 0.03 -8.86
C ASN A 56 12.62 1.13 -8.06
N SER A 57 11.88 2.06 -7.45
CA SER A 57 12.45 3.21 -6.74
C SER A 57 11.76 3.50 -5.42
N ASN A 58 12.54 3.98 -4.45
CA ASN A 58 12.07 4.50 -3.16
C ASN A 58 12.23 6.03 -3.05
N ALA A 59 12.53 6.73 -4.15
CA ALA A 59 12.59 8.19 -4.18
C ALA A 59 11.22 8.82 -3.82
N PRO A 60 11.18 10.00 -3.19
CA PRO A 60 9.93 10.74 -2.95
C PRO A 60 9.37 11.34 -4.25
N GLY A 61 8.11 11.78 -4.26
CA GLY A 61 7.54 12.53 -5.39
C GLY A 61 7.19 11.69 -6.63
N GLN A 62 7.21 10.36 -6.53
CA GLN A 62 6.85 9.49 -7.65
C GLN A 62 5.34 9.59 -7.95
N ALA A 63 4.97 9.87 -9.20
CA ALA A 63 3.58 10.01 -9.60
C ALA A 63 2.74 8.76 -9.24
N GLY A 64 1.60 8.97 -8.57
CA GLY A 64 0.71 7.91 -8.12
C GLY A 64 1.15 7.19 -6.82
N SER A 65 2.28 7.59 -6.23
CA SER A 65 2.65 7.19 -4.88
C SER A 65 1.81 7.93 -3.84
N VAL A 66 1.45 7.29 -2.73
CA VAL A 66 0.89 7.98 -1.55
C VAL A 66 1.91 8.92 -0.88
N TYR A 67 3.18 8.87 -1.32
CA TYR A 67 4.27 9.75 -0.92
C TYR A 67 4.68 10.72 -2.05
N GLN A 68 3.76 11.01 -2.98
CA GLN A 68 3.93 12.03 -4.01
C GLN A 68 4.02 13.43 -3.38
#